data_AF-A0A965CA84-F1
#
_entry.id   AF-A0A965CA84-F1
#
_cell.length_a   1.000
_cell.length_b   1.000
_cell.length_c   1.000
_cell.angle_alpha   90.00
_cell.angle_beta   90.00
_cell.angle_gamma   90.00
#
_symmetry.space_group_name_H-M   'P 1'
#
loop_
_entity.id
_entity.type
_entity.pdbx_description
1 polymer ?
#
loop_
_entity_poly.entity_id
_entity_poly.type
_entity_poly.pdbx_seq_one_letter_code
_entity_poly.pdbx_strand_id
1 'polypeptide(L)'
;MAVSKEVVFDVRRITRELNNLEPGLKKQMVREFKTVARPMANDIAKEIRSISPLSGMQHSGRTNWERGRYKNTSYRSDNTLIRYRQNRSLRAKVTSLVSIWVRSPMPAIVGVAGKGSGSPRKTETSEYDWKGMKRRHRINGQGANLIAQTRSRGWFNYFYKSAESKMPDTERQVKLIWEKYSSKVTRRL
;
A
#
# COMPACT_ATOMS: atom_id res chain seq x y z
N MET A 1 -19.83 8.51 12.70
CA MET A 1 -20.53 7.21 12.58
C MET A 1 -19.49 6.14 12.27
N ALA A 2 -19.37 5.10 13.10
CA ALA A 2 -18.52 3.97 12.80
C ALA A 2 -19.18 3.17 11.66
N VAL A 3 -18.55 3.16 10.47
CA VAL A 3 -18.97 2.30 9.36
C VAL A 3 -18.85 0.86 9.84
N SER A 4 -19.97 0.14 9.96
CA SER A 4 -19.97 -1.27 10.32
C SER A 4 -19.20 -2.02 9.24
N LYS A 5 -18.07 -2.63 9.60
CA LYS A 5 -17.26 -3.41 8.67
C LYS A 5 -17.97 -4.72 8.40
N GLU A 6 -18.54 -4.87 7.21
CA GLU A 6 -19.11 -6.14 6.77
C GLU A 6 -17.98 -7.14 6.51
N VAL A 7 -18.11 -8.33 7.09
CA VAL A 7 -17.09 -9.38 7.03
C VAL A 7 -17.60 -10.52 6.16
N VAL A 8 -16.81 -10.85 5.15
CA VAL A 8 -17.05 -12.02 4.27
C VAL A 8 -16.25 -13.21 4.79
N PHE A 9 -16.90 -14.37 4.92
CA PHE A 9 -16.28 -15.62 5.36
C PHE A 9 -15.87 -16.52 4.18
N ASP A 10 -14.97 -17.48 4.44
CA ASP A 10 -14.60 -18.58 3.53
C ASP A 10 -14.15 -18.21 2.10
N VAL A 11 -13.55 -17.02 1.95
CA VAL A 11 -13.06 -16.48 0.68
C VAL A 11 -12.20 -17.47 -0.11
N ARG A 12 -11.29 -18.19 0.56
CA ARG A 12 -10.40 -19.17 -0.08
C ARG A 12 -11.14 -20.39 -0.63
N ARG A 13 -12.17 -20.86 0.08
CA ARG A 13 -12.99 -22.01 -0.35
C ARG A 13 -13.81 -21.62 -1.57
N ILE A 14 -14.55 -20.52 -1.48
CA ILE A 14 -15.41 -20.00 -2.56
C ILE A 14 -14.58 -19.72 -3.82
N THR A 15 -13.40 -19.10 -3.69
CA THR A 15 -12.52 -18.84 -4.85
C THR A 15 -11.95 -20.09 -5.49
N ARG A 16 -11.78 -21.18 -4.73
CA ARG A 16 -11.37 -22.48 -5.27
C ARG A 16 -12.54 -23.14 -6.01
N GLU A 17 -13.72 -23.13 -5.42
CA GLU A 17 -14.94 -23.68 -6.04
C GLU A 17 -15.32 -22.91 -7.32
N LEU A 18 -15.16 -21.58 -7.34
CA LEU A 18 -15.30 -20.76 -8.54
C LEU A 18 -14.39 -21.20 -9.70
N ASN A 19 -13.14 -21.53 -9.40
CA ASN A 19 -12.20 -22.03 -10.40
C ASN A 19 -12.55 -23.44 -10.89
N ASN A 20 -13.11 -24.28 -10.01
CA ASN A 20 -13.56 -25.62 -10.37
C ASN A 20 -14.85 -25.61 -11.19
N LEU A 21 -15.69 -24.59 -11.04
CA LEU A 21 -16.93 -24.43 -11.80
C LEU A 21 -16.62 -24.06 -13.26
N GLU A 22 -15.84 -23.01 -13.47
CA GLU A 22 -15.38 -22.61 -14.80
C GLU A 22 -13.99 -21.96 -14.72
N PRO A 23 -12.99 -22.51 -15.42
CA PRO A 23 -11.65 -21.96 -15.46
C PRO A 23 -11.64 -20.53 -16.01
N GLY A 24 -11.45 -19.54 -15.12
CA GLY A 24 -11.36 -18.13 -15.52
C GLY A 24 -12.26 -17.19 -14.72
N LEU A 25 -13.32 -17.68 -14.09
CA LEU A 25 -14.24 -16.85 -13.30
C LEU A 25 -13.53 -16.09 -12.19
N LYS A 26 -12.58 -16.72 -11.49
CA LYS A 26 -11.75 -16.02 -10.50
C LYS A 26 -10.96 -14.87 -11.13
N LYS A 27 -10.38 -15.07 -12.31
CA LYS A 27 -9.59 -14.03 -13.00
C LYS A 27 -10.50 -12.86 -13.36
N GLN A 28 -11.72 -13.15 -13.82
CA GLN A 28 -12.72 -12.13 -14.13
C GLN A 28 -13.15 -11.36 -12.88
N MET A 29 -13.49 -12.06 -11.78
CA MET A 29 -13.83 -11.45 -10.50
C MET A 29 -12.70 -10.53 -10.00
N VAL A 30 -11.45 -11.00 -10.03
CA VAL A 30 -10.29 -10.19 -9.63
C VAL A 30 -10.08 -8.99 -10.54
N ARG A 31 -10.41 -9.10 -11.84
CA ARG A 31 -10.36 -7.98 -12.78
C ARG A 31 -11.44 -6.94 -12.44
N GLU A 32 -12.67 -7.37 -12.19
CA GLU A 32 -13.78 -6.49 -11.77
C GLU A 32 -13.42 -5.75 -10.47
N PHE A 33 -12.88 -6.43 -9.45
CA PHE A 33 -12.38 -5.79 -8.22
C PHE A 33 -11.33 -4.72 -8.50
N LYS A 34 -10.38 -5.01 -9.38
CA LYS A 34 -9.32 -4.06 -9.74
C LYS A 34 -9.85 -2.85 -10.50
N THR A 35 -10.86 -3.03 -11.35
CA THR A 35 -11.51 -1.95 -12.07
C THR A 35 -12.20 -0.99 -11.10
N VAL A 36 -12.97 -1.53 -10.16
CA VAL A 36 -13.66 -0.72 -9.13
C VAL A 36 -12.68 0.03 -8.23
N ALA A 37 -11.57 -0.59 -7.83
CA ALA A 37 -10.57 0.07 -6.98
C ALA A 37 -9.62 1.01 -7.75
N ARG A 38 -9.72 1.08 -9.09
CA ARG A 38 -8.83 1.89 -9.93
C ARG A 38 -8.91 3.39 -9.66
N PRO A 39 -10.10 4.00 -9.48
CA PRO A 39 -10.21 5.43 -9.16
C PRO A 39 -9.46 5.80 -7.88
N MET A 40 -9.62 5.02 -6.80
CA MET A 40 -8.85 5.22 -5.56
C MET A 40 -7.34 5.16 -5.79
N ALA A 41 -6.86 4.18 -6.56
CA ALA A 41 -5.44 4.05 -6.87
C ALA A 41 -4.90 5.23 -7.69
N ASN A 42 -5.73 5.80 -8.57
CA ASN A 42 -5.40 6.98 -9.36
C ASN A 42 -5.32 8.25 -8.50
N ASP A 43 -6.22 8.42 -7.53
CA ASP A 43 -6.19 9.57 -6.63
C ASP A 43 -4.97 9.53 -5.72
N ILE A 44 -4.62 8.35 -5.19
CA ILE A 44 -3.37 8.16 -4.44
C ILE A 44 -2.17 8.55 -5.32
N ALA A 45 -2.14 8.09 -6.57
CA ALA A 45 -1.06 8.41 -7.50
C ALA A 45 -0.97 9.92 -7.79
N LYS A 46 -2.12 10.59 -8.01
CA LYS A 46 -2.19 12.04 -8.23
C LYS A 46 -1.65 12.83 -7.05
N GLU A 47 -2.04 12.47 -5.82
CA GLU A 47 -1.51 13.14 -4.62
C GLU A 47 -0.01 12.90 -4.43
N ILE A 48 0.50 11.71 -4.78
CA ILE A 48 1.95 11.49 -4.70
C ILE A 48 2.68 12.39 -5.70
N ARG A 49 2.11 12.64 -6.88
CA ARG A 49 2.73 13.53 -7.88
C ARG A 49 2.71 15.00 -7.48
N SER A 50 1.76 15.44 -6.65
CA SER A 50 1.68 16.84 -6.20
C SER A 50 2.75 17.18 -5.13
N ILE A 51 3.37 16.16 -4.54
CA ILE A 51 4.42 16.33 -3.53
C ILE A 51 5.73 16.76 -4.18
N SER A 52 6.23 17.94 -3.81
CA SER A 52 7.56 18.41 -4.18
C SER A 52 8.63 17.84 -3.22
N PRO A 53 9.48 16.89 -3.66
CA PRO A 53 10.40 16.17 -2.79
C PRO A 53 11.53 17.07 -2.26
N LEU A 54 12.11 16.68 -1.12
CA LEU A 54 13.29 17.38 -0.60
C LEU A 54 14.49 17.18 -1.55
N SER A 55 15.39 18.16 -1.62
CA SER A 55 16.59 18.11 -2.48
C SER A 55 17.39 16.82 -2.29
N GLY A 56 17.51 16.32 -1.06
CA GLY A 56 18.18 15.05 -0.74
C GLY A 56 17.49 13.78 -1.26
N MET A 57 16.28 13.87 -1.82
CA MET A 57 15.56 12.74 -2.43
C MET A 57 15.75 12.67 -3.95
N GLN A 58 16.47 13.62 -4.54
CA GLN A 58 16.80 13.62 -5.97
C GLN A 58 18.23 13.12 -6.16
N HIS A 59 18.43 11.79 -6.08
CA HIS A 59 19.75 11.14 -6.18
C HIS A 59 19.67 9.78 -6.89
N SER A 60 20.76 9.17 -7.35
CA SER A 60 20.69 7.90 -8.12
C SER A 60 20.39 6.61 -7.31
N GLY A 61 20.03 6.75 -6.04
CA GLY A 61 19.94 5.64 -5.07
C GLY A 61 18.53 5.08 -4.87
N ARG A 62 18.42 4.15 -3.92
CA ARG A 62 17.17 3.42 -3.62
C ARG A 62 16.02 4.33 -3.17
N THR A 63 16.35 5.40 -2.46
CA THR A 63 15.42 6.38 -1.89
C THR A 63 15.17 7.59 -2.80
N ASN A 64 15.53 7.49 -4.08
CA ASN A 64 15.12 8.52 -5.04
C ASN A 64 13.58 8.62 -5.08
N TRP A 65 13.06 9.84 -5.13
CA TRP A 65 11.62 10.09 -5.25
C TRP A 65 11.03 9.57 -6.57
N GLU A 66 11.55 10.04 -7.70
CA GLU A 66 11.06 9.76 -9.06
C GLU A 66 11.55 8.44 -9.68
N ARG A 67 12.63 7.87 -9.15
CA ARG A 67 13.32 6.69 -9.71
C ARG A 67 13.83 5.76 -8.61
N GLY A 68 13.06 5.64 -7.53
CA GLY A 68 13.41 4.79 -6.38
C GLY A 68 13.55 3.32 -6.79
N ARG A 69 14.54 2.62 -6.22
CA ARG A 69 14.86 1.23 -6.61
C ARG A 69 14.42 0.23 -5.55
N TYR A 70 13.63 -0.77 -5.97
CA TYR A 70 13.22 -1.91 -5.15
C TYR A 70 13.35 -3.22 -5.93
N LYS A 71 14.05 -4.21 -5.36
CA LYS A 71 14.35 -5.51 -5.99
C LYS A 71 14.86 -5.36 -7.44
N ASN A 72 15.90 -4.55 -7.62
CA ASN A 72 16.53 -4.23 -8.91
C ASN A 72 15.63 -3.52 -9.95
N THR A 73 14.37 -3.22 -9.63
CA THR A 73 13.46 -2.47 -10.49
C THR A 73 13.38 -1.01 -10.03
N SER A 74 13.39 -0.08 -10.98
CA SER A 74 13.10 1.34 -10.71
C SER A 74 11.58 1.60 -10.78
N TYR A 75 11.05 2.36 -9.83
CA TYR A 75 9.66 2.77 -9.79
C TYR A 75 9.56 4.29 -9.76
N ARG A 76 8.59 4.83 -10.52
CA ARG A 76 8.14 6.21 -10.34
C ARG A 76 7.47 6.38 -8.98
N SER A 77 7.55 7.59 -8.42
CA SER A 77 6.98 7.98 -7.13
C SER A 77 5.52 7.51 -6.99
N ASP A 78 4.72 7.76 -8.01
CA ASP A 78 3.28 7.54 -8.08
C ASP A 78 2.87 6.10 -8.43
N ASN A 79 3.80 5.15 -8.47
CA ASN A 79 3.49 3.78 -8.86
C ASN A 79 2.61 3.07 -7.80
N THR A 80 1.31 2.98 -8.07
CA THR A 80 0.33 2.27 -7.24
C THR A 80 -0.04 0.91 -7.83
N LEU A 81 -0.24 -0.08 -6.95
CA LEU A 81 -0.58 -1.46 -7.30
C LEU A 81 -1.79 -1.93 -6.50
N ILE A 82 -2.82 -2.36 -7.22
CA ILE A 82 -4.01 -2.96 -6.63
C ILE A 82 -3.80 -4.47 -6.48
N ARG A 83 -3.88 -4.97 -5.26
CA ARG A 83 -3.70 -6.38 -4.90
C ARG A 83 -4.98 -6.97 -4.35
N TYR A 84 -5.40 -8.07 -4.97
CA TYR A 84 -6.41 -8.97 -4.40
C TYR A 84 -5.76 -9.89 -3.35
N ARG A 85 -6.45 -10.12 -2.24
CA ARG A 85 -6.04 -11.03 -1.17
C ARG A 85 -7.16 -11.99 -0.83
N GLN A 86 -6.77 -13.25 -0.64
CA GLN A 86 -7.66 -14.33 -0.24
C GLN A 86 -7.12 -15.10 0.98
N ASN A 87 -5.86 -14.84 1.37
CA ASN A 87 -5.20 -15.53 2.47
C ASN A 87 -5.50 -14.83 3.79
N ARG A 88 -5.62 -15.61 4.86
CA ARG A 88 -5.79 -15.09 6.23
C ARG A 88 -4.62 -14.17 6.60
N SER A 89 -4.94 -13.06 7.25
CA SER A 89 -3.94 -12.16 7.85
C SER A 89 -3.37 -12.81 9.12
N LEU A 90 -2.04 -12.79 9.25
CA LEU A 90 -1.37 -13.23 10.48
C LEU A 90 -1.42 -12.17 11.59
N ARG A 91 -1.80 -10.93 11.26
CA ARG A 91 -1.77 -9.78 12.17
C ARG A 91 -3.15 -9.24 12.55
N ALA A 92 -4.19 -9.61 11.83
CA ALA A 92 -5.54 -9.07 12.01
C ALA A 92 -6.58 -10.18 11.89
N LYS A 93 -7.70 -10.03 12.61
CA LYS A 93 -8.83 -10.97 12.54
C LYS A 93 -9.54 -10.95 11.19
N VAL A 94 -9.52 -9.81 10.49
CA VAL A 94 -10.15 -9.61 9.18
C VAL A 94 -9.07 -9.30 8.13
N THR A 95 -9.15 -9.93 6.96
CA THR A 95 -8.29 -9.62 5.81
C THR A 95 -9.05 -8.74 4.82
N SER A 96 -8.44 -7.64 4.38
CA SER A 96 -8.95 -6.84 3.26
C SER A 96 -8.91 -7.64 1.95
N LEU A 97 -10.04 -7.79 1.25
CA LEU A 97 -10.10 -8.46 -0.07
C LEU A 97 -9.30 -7.71 -1.14
N VAL A 98 -9.34 -6.38 -1.12
CA VAL A 98 -8.58 -5.51 -2.01
C VAL A 98 -7.67 -4.62 -1.19
N SER A 99 -6.43 -4.44 -1.64
CA SER A 99 -5.45 -3.56 -1.00
C SER A 99 -4.69 -2.76 -2.05
N ILE A 100 -4.50 -1.46 -1.81
CA ILE A 100 -3.75 -0.58 -2.71
C ILE A 100 -2.37 -0.29 -2.12
N TRP A 101 -1.34 -0.60 -2.88
CA TRP A 101 0.06 -0.56 -2.45
C TRP A 101 0.82 0.50 -3.24
N VAL A 102 1.49 1.42 -2.56
CA VAL A 102 2.50 2.29 -3.20
C VAL A 102 3.80 1.51 -3.30
N ARG A 103 4.34 1.34 -4.52
CA ARG A 103 5.52 0.51 -4.77
C ARG A 103 6.83 1.29 -4.67
N SER A 104 6.80 2.60 -4.87
CA SER A 104 8.00 3.43 -4.75
C SER A 104 8.47 3.48 -3.29
N PRO A 105 9.77 3.25 -3.01
CA PRO A 105 10.30 3.24 -1.65
C PRO A 105 10.12 4.56 -0.92
N MET A 106 10.38 5.69 -1.58
CA MET A 106 10.46 6.99 -0.90
C MET A 106 9.08 7.53 -0.48
N PRO A 107 8.04 7.52 -1.33
CA PRO A 107 6.69 7.84 -0.89
C PRO A 107 6.17 6.90 0.21
N ALA A 108 6.53 5.61 0.17
CA ALA A 108 6.21 4.68 1.25
C ALA A 108 6.88 5.08 2.59
N ILE A 109 8.15 5.51 2.55
CA ILE A 109 8.87 6.04 3.72
C ILE A 109 8.19 7.32 4.22
N VAL A 110 7.83 8.26 3.35
CA VAL A 110 7.15 9.50 3.73
C VAL A 110 5.81 9.21 4.40
N GLY A 111 5.03 8.27 3.88
CA GLY A 111 3.73 7.90 4.45
C GLY A 111 3.79 7.38 5.89
N VAL A 112 4.91 6.77 6.28
CA VAL A 112 5.14 6.22 7.63
C VAL A 112 6.11 7.04 8.48
N ALA A 113 6.79 8.03 7.90
CA ALA A 113 7.71 8.90 8.62
C ALA A 113 6.96 9.50 9.82
N GLY A 114 7.64 9.61 10.96
CA GLY A 114 7.07 10.23 12.17
C GLY A 114 5.97 9.45 12.89
N LYS A 115 5.58 8.25 12.44
CA LYS A 115 4.60 7.35 13.09
C LYS A 115 5.21 6.32 14.05
N GLY A 116 6.51 6.39 14.29
CA GLY A 116 7.22 5.45 15.17
C GLY A 116 6.90 5.64 16.66
N SER A 117 7.35 4.68 17.47
CA SER A 117 7.11 4.54 18.92
C SER A 117 7.72 5.62 19.81
N GLY A 118 8.17 6.76 19.27
CA GLY A 118 8.85 7.81 20.05
C GLY A 118 10.19 7.37 20.67
N SER A 119 10.77 6.26 20.22
CA SER A 119 12.05 5.77 20.73
C SER A 119 13.15 6.84 20.60
N PRO A 120 14.05 6.96 21.61
CA PRO A 120 15.12 7.94 21.58
C PRO A 120 15.93 7.84 20.29
N ARG A 121 16.15 8.98 19.64
CA ARG A 121 16.93 9.04 18.39
C ARG A 121 18.39 8.76 18.73
N LYS A 122 18.98 7.76 18.07
CA LYS A 122 20.43 7.58 18.08
C LYS A 122 21.07 8.71 17.28
N THR A 123 22.22 9.19 17.73
CA THR A 123 23.05 10.19 17.04
C THR A 123 24.03 9.55 16.07
N GLU A 124 24.25 8.23 16.16
CA GLU A 124 25.14 7.46 15.29
C GLU A 124 24.46 6.17 14.82
N THR A 125 24.89 5.68 13.66
CA THR A 125 24.46 4.37 13.17
C THR A 125 25.07 3.24 13.99
N SER A 126 24.37 2.11 14.04
CA SER A 126 25.02 0.84 14.40
C SER A 126 26.20 0.58 13.47
N GLU A 127 27.19 -0.15 13.95
CA GLU A 127 28.33 -0.59 13.17
C GLU A 127 27.88 -1.48 12.00
N TYR A 128 28.39 -1.21 10.80
CA TYR A 128 28.08 -1.98 9.61
C TYR A 128 29.30 -2.17 8.73
N ASP A 129 29.29 -3.25 7.96
CA ASP A 129 30.32 -3.54 6.97
C ASP A 129 30.18 -2.61 5.76
N TRP A 130 31.27 -1.93 5.44
CA TRP A 130 31.38 -1.04 4.30
C TRP A 130 32.73 -1.24 3.62
N LYS A 131 32.71 -1.77 2.39
CA LYS A 131 33.93 -1.99 1.58
C LYS A 131 35.04 -2.75 2.35
N GLY A 132 34.66 -3.80 3.08
CA GLY A 132 35.60 -4.63 3.85
C GLY A 132 36.04 -4.07 5.20
N MET A 133 35.55 -2.90 5.60
CA MET A 133 35.83 -2.30 6.91
C MET A 133 34.54 -2.12 7.72
N LYS A 134 34.65 -2.14 9.05
CA LYS A 134 33.55 -1.73 9.93
C LYS A 134 33.49 -0.22 10.01
N ARG A 135 32.30 0.36 9.86
CA ARG A 135 32.08 1.81 9.93
C ARG A 135 30.90 2.15 10.82
N ARG A 136 31.03 3.28 11.51
CA ARG A 136 29.93 4.05 12.09
C ARG A 136 29.93 5.45 11.48
N HIS A 137 28.78 6.09 11.42
CA HIS A 137 28.72 7.50 11.04
C HIS A 137 27.68 8.25 11.88
N ARG A 138 27.95 9.53 12.11
CA ARG A 138 27.02 10.45 12.75
C ARG A 138 25.82 10.70 11.84
N ILE A 139 24.64 10.60 12.42
CA ILE A 139 23.38 10.88 11.74
C ILE A 139 23.25 12.40 11.60
N ASN A 140 23.25 12.87 10.36
CA ASN A 140 23.25 14.29 9.99
C ASN A 140 21.86 14.96 10.01
N GLY A 141 20.91 14.42 10.77
CA GLY A 141 19.57 15.01 10.91
C GLY A 141 18.62 14.83 9.73
N GLN A 142 19.01 14.16 8.64
CA GLN A 142 18.17 13.93 7.45
C GLN A 142 16.77 13.38 7.79
N GLY A 143 16.69 12.38 8.67
CA GLY A 143 15.42 11.81 9.12
C GLY A 143 14.57 12.77 9.95
N ALA A 144 15.21 13.61 10.78
CA ALA A 144 14.51 14.63 11.56
C ALA A 144 13.92 15.71 10.65
N ASN A 145 14.69 16.16 9.65
CA ASN A 145 14.24 17.12 8.64
C ASN A 145 13.08 16.55 7.81
N LEU A 146 13.17 15.28 7.42
CA LEU A 146 12.07 14.60 6.74
C LEU A 146 10.79 14.60 7.57
N ILE A 147 10.88 14.22 8.85
CA ILE A 147 9.72 14.21 9.75
C ILE A 147 9.16 15.62 9.92
N ALA A 148 10.01 16.63 10.13
CA ALA A 148 9.60 18.02 10.28
C ALA A 148 8.87 18.54 9.04
N GLN A 149 9.40 18.27 7.85
CA GLN A 149 8.76 18.63 6.57
C GLN A 149 7.46 17.86 6.32
N THR A 150 7.43 16.57 6.68
CA THR A 150 6.21 15.75 6.60
C THR A 150 5.13 16.31 7.54
N ARG A 151 5.51 16.79 8.74
CA ARG A 151 4.61 17.46 9.69
C ARG A 151 4.07 18.77 9.16
N SER A 152 4.96 19.67 8.76
CA SER A 152 4.58 21.02 8.32
C SER A 152 3.71 21.00 7.07
N ARG A 153 3.99 20.08 6.15
CA ARG A 153 3.22 19.93 4.89
C ARG A 153 2.02 18.99 5.00
N GLY A 154 1.80 18.39 6.17
CA GLY A 154 0.68 17.48 6.41
C GLY A 154 0.74 16.17 5.63
N TRP A 155 1.92 15.75 5.16
CA TRP A 155 2.10 14.60 4.26
C TRP A 155 1.88 13.20 4.89
N PHE A 156 1.60 13.11 6.19
CA PHE A 156 1.36 11.83 6.86
C PHE A 156 0.11 11.14 6.35
N ASN A 157 0.25 9.93 5.78
CA ASN A 157 -0.86 9.23 5.11
C ASN A 157 -1.63 10.11 4.10
N TYR A 158 -1.09 11.27 3.70
CA TYR A 158 -1.83 12.30 3.00
C TYR A 158 -2.38 11.79 1.68
N PHE A 159 -1.54 11.06 0.95
CA PHE A 159 -1.92 10.45 -0.31
C PHE A 159 -2.94 9.31 -0.17
N TYR A 160 -3.13 8.72 1.02
CA TYR A 160 -4.23 7.78 1.26
C TYR A 160 -5.54 8.48 1.64
N LYS A 161 -5.47 9.64 2.31
CA LYS A 161 -6.65 10.42 2.70
C LYS A 161 -7.50 10.82 1.50
N SER A 162 -6.89 11.18 0.37
CA SER A 162 -7.63 11.52 -0.84
C SER A 162 -8.54 10.37 -1.32
N ALA A 163 -8.10 9.13 -1.14
CA ALA A 163 -8.86 7.94 -1.51
C ALA A 163 -9.91 7.53 -0.44
N GLU A 164 -9.81 8.01 0.81
CA GLU A 164 -10.75 7.64 1.88
C GLU A 164 -12.20 8.01 1.53
N SER A 165 -12.40 9.12 0.81
CA SER A 165 -13.73 9.55 0.33
C SER A 165 -14.44 8.51 -0.53
N LYS A 166 -13.70 7.72 -1.33
CA LYS A 166 -14.23 6.70 -2.24
C LYS A 166 -14.26 5.31 -1.65
N MET A 167 -13.77 5.16 -0.42
CA MET A 167 -13.67 3.86 0.24
C MET A 167 -15.05 3.21 0.47
N PRO A 168 -16.10 3.91 0.95
CA PRO A 168 -17.41 3.30 1.16
C PRO A 168 -18.04 2.75 -0.13
N ASP A 169 -18.00 3.52 -1.21
CA ASP A 169 -18.53 3.09 -2.51
C ASP A 169 -17.74 1.92 -3.08
N THR A 170 -16.41 1.96 -2.95
CA THR A 170 -15.54 0.86 -3.40
C THR A 170 -15.82 -0.41 -2.61
N GLU A 171 -15.99 -0.33 -1.29
CA GLU A 171 -16.36 -1.46 -0.44
C GLU A 171 -17.70 -2.08 -0.86
N ARG A 172 -18.72 -1.23 -1.08
CA ARG A 172 -20.03 -1.68 -1.56
C ARG A 172 -19.95 -2.38 -2.91
N GLN A 173 -19.22 -1.82 -3.86
CA GLN A 173 -19.07 -2.40 -5.20
C GLN A 173 -18.28 -3.71 -5.17
N VAL A 174 -17.22 -3.79 -4.35
CA VAL A 174 -16.49 -5.04 -4.12
C VAL A 174 -17.40 -6.11 -3.51
N LYS A 175 -18.29 -5.75 -2.58
CA LYS A 175 -19.29 -6.69 -2.05
C LYS A 175 -20.25 -7.19 -3.13
N LEU A 176 -20.83 -6.29 -3.93
CA LEU A 176 -21.76 -6.68 -5.00
C LEU A 176 -21.10 -7.64 -6.01
N ILE A 177 -19.85 -7.37 -6.39
CA ILE A 177 -19.08 -8.28 -7.23
C ILE A 177 -18.88 -9.61 -6.51
N TRP A 178 -18.48 -9.60 -5.23
CA TRP A 178 -18.30 -10.83 -4.46
C TRP A 178 -19.58 -11.69 -4.43
N GLU A 179 -20.74 -11.09 -4.12
CA GLU A 179 -22.04 -11.76 -4.06
C GLU A 179 -22.48 -12.32 -5.43
N LYS A 180 -22.26 -11.55 -6.51
CA LYS A 180 -22.50 -12.00 -7.89
C LYS A 180 -21.74 -13.28 -8.22
N TYR A 181 -20.50 -13.42 -7.75
CA TYR A 181 -19.71 -14.63 -8.00
C TYR A 181 -20.00 -15.74 -6.98
N SER A 182 -20.16 -15.44 -5.70
CA SER A 182 -20.44 -16.46 -4.68
C SER A 182 -21.79 -17.14 -4.91
N SER A 183 -22.81 -16.41 -5.38
CA SER A 183 -24.12 -16.98 -5.71
C SER A 183 -24.06 -18.05 -6.82
N LYS A 184 -23.10 -17.96 -7.75
CA LYS A 184 -22.88 -19.01 -8.76
C LYS A 184 -22.39 -20.31 -8.16
N VAL A 185 -21.64 -20.23 -7.06
CA VAL A 185 -21.18 -21.40 -6.31
C VAL A 185 -22.33 -21.97 -5.47
N THR A 186 -23.06 -21.12 -4.76
CA THR A 186 -24.18 -21.54 -3.90
C THR A 186 -25.32 -22.18 -4.69
N ARG A 187 -25.66 -21.68 -5.89
CA ARG A 187 -26.71 -22.28 -6.75
C ARG A 187 -26.41 -23.70 -7.25
N ARG A 188 -25.18 -24.18 -7.08
CA ARG A 188 -24.77 -25.55 -7.43
C ARG A 188 -24.93 -26.54 -6.27
N LEU A 189 -24.96 -26.03 -5.02
CA LEU A 189 -25.23 -26.83 -3.83
C LEU A 189 -26.74 -26.94 -3.63
#